data_AF-A0A1Q3CXY2-F1
#
_entry.id   AF-A0A1Q3CXY2-F1
#
_cell.length_a   1.000
_cell.length_b   1.000
_cell.length_c   1.000
_cell.angle_alpha   90.00
_cell.angle_beta   90.00
_cell.angle_gamma   90.00
#
_symmetry.space_group_name_H-M   'P 1'
#
loop_
_entity.id
_entity.type
_entity.pdbx_description
1 polymer ?
#
loop_
_entity_poly.entity_id
_entity_poly.type
_entity_poly.pdbx_seq_one_letter_code
_entity_poly.pdbx_strand_id
1 'polypeptide(L)'
;LILQAFSITFFGEWGDNSQLATIGLATDENPFGVILGGVLGQALCTTVAVFGGKSLASQISEKMVNMDMDVFTILMHVALSVGVLFIVFGIQSFLSTVE
;
A
#
# COMPACT_ATOMS: atom_id res chain seq x y z
N LEU A 1 -20.48 6.30 -0.02
CA LEU A 1 -19.21 7.05 0.09
C LEU A 1 -18.52 6.84 1.44
N ILE A 2 -19.04 7.34 2.57
CA ILE A 2 -18.38 7.16 3.89
C ILE A 2 -18.15 5.69 4.24
N LEU A 3 -19.20 4.86 4.16
CA LEU A 3 -19.11 3.42 4.44
C LEU A 3 -18.18 2.66 3.48
N GLN A 4 -18.13 3.09 2.22
CA GLN A 4 -17.28 2.47 1.20
C GLN A 4 -15.81 2.84 1.37
N ALA A 5 -15.53 4.13 1.59
CA ALA A 5 -14.19 4.62 1.88
C ALA A 5 -13.67 4.01 3.19
N PHE A 6 -14.52 3.96 4.21
CA PHE A 6 -14.22 3.27 5.46
C PHE A 6 -13.86 1.80 5.21
N SER A 7 -14.71 1.02 4.53
CA SER A 7 -14.44 -0.39 4.30
C SER A 7 -13.15 -0.64 3.51
N ILE A 8 -12.86 0.16 2.47
CA ILE A 8 -11.63 -0.01 1.68
C ILE A 8 -10.38 0.31 2.52
N THR A 9 -10.38 1.42 3.24
CA THR A 9 -9.25 1.80 4.11
C THR A 9 -9.10 0.83 5.27
N PHE A 10 -10.21 0.42 5.89
CA PHE A 10 -10.21 -0.46 7.04
C PHE A 10 -9.70 -1.86 6.71
N PHE A 11 -10.17 -2.47 5.61
CA PHE A 11 -9.63 -3.75 5.15
C PHE A 11 -8.21 -3.62 4.59
N GLY A 12 -7.88 -2.48 3.98
CA GLY A 12 -6.54 -2.23 3.42
C GLY A 12 -5.46 -2.05 4.49
N GLU A 13 -5.81 -1.43 5.63
CA GLU A 13 -4.90 -1.20 6.76
C GLU A 13 -5.12 -2.20 7.91
N TRP A 14 -6.01 -3.19 7.76
CA TRP A 14 -6.28 -4.15 8.82
C TRP A 14 -5.00 -4.89 9.20
N GLY A 15 -4.54 -4.71 10.45
CA GLY A 15 -3.37 -5.42 10.96
C GLY A 15 -2.03 -4.80 10.59
N ASP A 16 -2.00 -3.51 10.24
CA ASP A 16 -0.74 -2.78 10.13
C ASP A 16 0.07 -2.80 11.45
N ASN A 17 1.40 -2.79 11.34
CA ASN A 17 2.32 -2.76 12.46
C ASN A 17 2.05 -1.58 13.41
N SER A 18 1.56 -0.45 12.89
CA SER A 18 1.17 0.70 13.70
C SER A 18 -0.02 0.39 14.63
N GLN A 19 -0.97 -0.45 14.21
CA GLN A 19 -2.13 -0.85 15.02
C GLN A 19 -1.70 -1.80 16.14
N LEU A 20 -0.81 -2.76 15.84
CA LEU A 20 -0.26 -3.66 16.86
C LEU A 20 0.59 -2.89 17.90
N ALA A 21 1.39 -1.92 17.47
CA ALA A 21 2.14 -1.05 18.36
C ALA A 21 1.22 -0.21 19.27
N THR A 22 0.10 0.27 18.73
CA THR A 22 -0.92 1.02 19.48
C THR A 22 -1.60 0.14 20.53
N ILE A 23 -1.92 -1.11 20.21
CA ILE A 23 -2.49 -2.08 21.16
C ILE A 23 -1.48 -2.43 22.26
N GLY A 24 -0.19 -2.59 21.91
CA GLY A 24 0.89 -2.79 22.89
C GLY A 24 1.03 -1.61 23.86
N LEU A 25 1.11 -0.39 23.32
CA LEU A 25 1.15 0.83 24.12
C LEU A 25 -0.10 1.01 25.00
N ALA A 26 -1.29 0.68 24.52
CA ALA A 26 -2.52 0.74 25.30
C ALA A 26 -2.59 -0.30 26.44
N THR A 27 -1.72 -1.31 26.40
CA THR A 27 -1.60 -2.31 27.47
C THR A 27 -0.66 -1.83 28.59
N ASP A 28 0.40 -1.08 28.25
CA ASP A 28 1.37 -0.53 29.22
C ASP A 28 0.99 0.87 29.76
N GLU A 29 0.26 1.68 28.97
CA GLU A 29 -0.10 3.06 29.27
C GLU A 29 -1.63 3.29 29.30
N ASN A 30 -2.07 4.49 29.70
CA ASN A 30 -3.50 4.79 29.77
C ASN A 30 -4.16 4.70 28.37
N PRO A 31 -5.15 3.80 28.16
CA PRO A 31 -5.68 3.50 26.83
C PRO A 31 -6.38 4.71 26.19
N PHE A 32 -7.00 5.58 26.99
CA PHE A 32 -7.62 6.81 26.47
C PHE A 32 -6.58 7.79 25.94
N GLY A 33 -5.40 7.88 26.56
CA GLY A 33 -4.30 8.73 26.10
C GLY A 33 -3.70 8.22 24.78
N VAL A 34 -3.53 6.91 24.65
CA VAL A 34 -3.00 6.26 23.45
C VAL A 34 -3.96 6.42 22.26
N ILE A 35 -5.27 6.23 22.48
CA ILE A 35 -6.29 6.43 21.44
C ILE A 35 -6.30 7.90 20.98
N LEU A 36 -6.31 8.85 21.92
CA LEU A 36 -6.34 10.27 21.58
C LEU A 36 -5.07 10.70 20.82
N GLY A 37 -3.90 10.23 21.25
CA GLY A 37 -2.63 10.47 20.57
C GLY A 37 -2.58 9.88 19.16
N GLY A 38 -3.06 8.64 18.98
CA GLY A 38 -3.13 7.98 17.68
C GLY A 38 -4.06 8.70 16.69
N VAL A 39 -5.26 9.10 17.16
CA VAL A 39 -6.22 9.86 16.34
C VAL A 39 -5.64 11.21 15.93
N LEU A 40 -5.01 11.94 16.85
CA LEU A 40 -4.39 13.23 16.56
C LEU A 40 -3.21 13.09 15.60
N GLY A 41 -2.35 12.09 15.80
CA GLY A 41 -1.22 11.80 14.91
C GLY A 41 -1.68 11.49 13.48
N GLN A 42 -2.69 10.63 13.33
CA GLN A 42 -3.22 10.26 12.02
C GLN A 42 -3.94 11.41 11.32
N ALA A 43 -4.67 12.24 12.07
CA ALA A 43 -5.31 13.43 11.53
C ALA A 43 -4.28 14.44 10.99
N LEU A 44 -3.18 14.65 11.73
CA LEU A 44 -2.09 15.53 11.30
C LEU A 44 -1.38 14.98 10.06
N CYS A 45 -1.02 13.70 10.05
CA CYS A 45 -0.37 13.06 8.90
C CYS A 45 -1.25 13.17 7.64
N THR A 46 -2.53 12.84 7.75
CA THR A 46 -3.49 12.91 6.64
C THR A 46 -3.65 14.34 6.14
N THR A 47 -3.71 15.33 7.05
CA THR A 47 -3.80 16.74 6.67
C THR A 47 -2.59 17.16 5.87
N VAL A 48 -1.37 16.85 6.33
CA VAL A 48 -0.13 17.16 5.60
C VAL A 48 -0.10 16.47 4.25
N ALA A 49 -0.47 15.20 4.17
CA ALA A 49 -0.52 14.44 2.92
C ALA A 49 -1.51 15.04 1.91
N VAL A 50 -2.69 15.47 2.37
CA VAL A 50 -3.72 16.07 1.49
C VAL A 50 -3.28 17.45 1.02
N PHE A 51 -2.72 18.30 1.89
CA PHE A 51 -2.22 19.61 1.47
C PHE A 51 -1.01 19.50 0.53
N GLY A 52 -0.07 18.61 0.83
CA GLY A 52 1.07 18.31 -0.04
C GLY A 52 0.65 17.72 -1.39
N GLY A 53 -0.26 16.74 -1.37
CA GLY A 53 -0.81 16.10 -2.56
C GLY A 53 -1.57 17.07 -3.46
N LYS A 54 -2.35 18.00 -2.89
CA LYS A 54 -3.01 19.08 -3.67
C LYS A 54 -2.00 20.02 -4.33
N SER A 55 -0.91 20.35 -3.63
CA SER A 55 0.15 21.20 -4.20
C SER A 55 0.92 20.49 -5.31
N LEU A 56 1.18 19.19 -5.18
CA LEU A 56 1.83 18.38 -6.24
C LEU A 56 0.89 18.12 -7.41
N ALA A 57 -0.39 17.82 -7.16
CA ALA A 57 -1.38 17.59 -8.20
C ALA A 57 -1.58 18.83 -9.10
N SER A 58 -1.41 20.04 -8.54
CA SER A 58 -1.42 21.29 -9.32
C SER A 58 -0.21 21.46 -10.23
N GLN A 59 0.90 20.75 -9.97
CA GLN A 59 2.17 20.86 -10.71
C GLN A 59 2.36 19.70 -11.71
N ILE A 60 1.55 18.65 -11.59
CA ILE A 60 1.58 17.49 -12.50
C ILE A 60 0.83 17.86 -13.78
N SER A 61 1.59 18.17 -14.82
CA SER A 61 1.09 18.28 -16.19
C SER A 61 0.78 16.89 -16.75
N GLU A 62 -0.36 16.73 -17.43
CA GLU A 62 -0.82 15.46 -18.05
C GLU A 62 0.24 14.77 -18.93
N LYS A 63 1.24 15.50 -19.43
CA LYS A 63 2.34 14.96 -20.23
C LYS A 63 3.33 14.08 -19.45
N MET A 64 3.55 14.32 -18.17
CA MET A 64 4.45 13.50 -17.34
C MET A 64 3.79 12.16 -16.97
N VAL A 65 2.49 12.20 -16.67
CA VAL A 65 1.67 11.01 -16.37
C VAL A 65 1.62 10.03 -17.54
N ASN A 66 1.53 10.52 -18.78
CA ASN A 66 1.48 9.65 -19.96
C ASN A 66 2.81 8.95 -20.25
N MET A 67 3.97 9.56 -19.95
CA MET A 67 5.27 8.92 -20.14
C MET A 67 5.54 7.85 -19.07
N ASP A 68 5.19 8.11 -17.81
CA ASP A 68 5.40 7.13 -16.75
C ASP A 68 4.46 5.92 -16.85
N MET A 69 3.25 6.11 -17.40
CA MET A 69 2.27 5.02 -17.52
C MET A 69 2.69 3.96 -18.55
N ASP A 70 3.32 4.35 -19.66
CA ASP A 70 3.79 3.41 -20.67
C ASP A 70 4.97 2.58 -20.13
N VAL A 71 5.94 3.24 -19.50
CA VAL A 71 7.08 2.57 -18.86
C VAL A 71 6.64 1.65 -17.72
N PHE A 72 5.70 2.10 -16.89
CA PHE A 72 5.14 1.29 -15.79
C PHE A 72 4.37 0.08 -16.32
N THR A 73 3.59 0.26 -17.40
CA THR A 73 2.85 -0.83 -18.04
C THR A 73 3.80 -1.87 -18.62
N ILE A 74 4.86 -1.44 -19.31
CA ILE A 74 5.89 -2.34 -19.85
C ILE A 74 6.60 -3.09 -18.72
N LEU A 75 6.99 -2.40 -17.64
CA LEU A 75 7.67 -3.02 -16.49
C LEU A 75 6.80 -4.07 -15.81
N MET A 76 5.50 -3.79 -15.60
CA MET A 76 4.56 -4.76 -15.03
C MET A 76 4.37 -5.99 -15.93
N HIS A 77 4.29 -5.80 -17.25
CA HIS A 77 4.20 -6.91 -18.20
C HIS A 77 5.48 -7.76 -18.23
N VAL A 78 6.66 -7.14 -18.14
CA VAL A 78 7.94 -7.85 -18.06
C VAL A 78 8.03 -8.64 -16.75
N ALA A 79 7.66 -8.05 -15.61
CA ALA A 79 7.66 -8.75 -14.32
C ALA A 79 6.72 -9.96 -14.33
N LEU A 80 5.52 -9.82 -14.90
CA LEU A 80 4.56 -10.92 -15.00
C LEU A 80 5.07 -12.05 -15.92
N SER A 81 5.66 -11.71 -17.06
CA SER A 81 6.19 -12.71 -18.00
C SER A 81 7.38 -13.48 -17.42
N VAL A 82 8.28 -12.82 -16.66
CA VAL A 82 9.35 -13.48 -15.91
C VAL A 82 8.79 -14.44 -14.86
N GLY A 83 7.76 -14.03 -14.12
CA GLY A 83 7.08 -14.89 -13.14
C GLY A 83 6.47 -16.15 -13.77
N VAL A 84 5.79 -15.99 -14.92
CA VAL A 84 5.22 -17.12 -15.67
C VAL A 84 6.32 -18.07 -16.16
N LEU A 85 7.42 -17.53 -16.72
CA LEU A 85 8.55 -18.35 -17.15
C LEU A 85 9.18 -19.14 -16.00
N PHE A 86 9.36 -18.53 -14.83
CA PHE A 86 9.89 -19.21 -13.65
C PHE A 86 9.00 -20.38 -13.22
N ILE A 87 7.67 -20.20 -13.23
CA ILE A 87 6.73 -21.28 -12.90
C ILE A 87 6.79 -22.40 -13.94
N VAL A 88 6.81 -22.07 -15.23
CA VAL A 88 6.85 -23.06 -16.32
C VAL A 88 8.15 -23.88 -16.26
N PHE A 89 9.30 -23.22 -16.13
CA PHE A 89 10.59 -23.91 -16.00
C PHE A 89 10.70 -24.69 -14.68
N GLY A 90 10.16 -24.17 -13.58
CA GLY A 90 10.11 -24.87 -12.30
C GLY A 90 9.29 -26.16 -12.37
N ILE A 91 8.11 -26.11 -12.98
CA ILE A 91 7.28 -27.30 -13.20
C ILE A 91 7.99 -28.29 -14.14
N GLN A 92 8.58 -27.81 -15.24
CA GLN A 92 9.30 -28.67 -16.18
C GLN A 92 10.50 -29.37 -15.52
N SER A 93 11.26 -28.65 -14.70
CA SER A 93 12.39 -29.21 -13.94
C SER A 93 11.94 -30.26 -12.91
N PHE A 94 10.78 -30.04 -12.28
CA PHE A 94 10.22 -31.02 -11.33
C PHE A 94 9.78 -32.29 -12.06
N LEU A 95 9.07 -32.16 -13.19
CA LEU A 95 8.62 -33.29 -14.00
C LEU A 95 9.79 -34.08 -14.59
N SER A 96 10.87 -33.42 -15.05
CA SER A 96 12.05 -34.10 -15.58
C SER A 96 12.89 -34.84 -14.53
N THR A 97 12.59 -34.67 -13.24
CA THR A 97 13.25 -35.42 -12.15
C THR A 97 12.44 -36.66 -11.75
N VAL A 98 11.18 -36.73 -12.19
CA VAL A 98 10.23 -37.83 -11.88
C VAL A 98 10.16 -38.87 -13.01
N GLU A 99 10.65 -38.54 -14.22
CA GLU A 99 10.95 -39.49 -15.30
C GLU A 99 12.39 -40.03 -15.21
#